data_AF-A0AAU4JRE4-F1
#
_entry.id   AF-A0AAU4JRE4-F1
#
_cell.length_a   1.000
_cell.length_b   1.000
_cell.length_c   1.000
_cell.angle_alpha   90.00
_cell.angle_beta   90.00
_cell.angle_gamma   90.00
#
_symmetry.space_group_name_H-M   'P 1'
#
loop_
_entity.id
_entity.type
_entity.pdbx_description
1 polymer ?
#
loop_
_entity_poly.entity_id
_entity_poly.type
_entity_poly.pdbx_seq_one_letter_code
_entity_poly.pdbx_strand_id
1 'polypeptide(L)'
;MNTNPEPATTISAGAPPRVPRTMSHDEMRRHEEQQRASRLSPRDRHHMFVRHDDRWWIGDHDGYVEITSEEQNLKLDQWHERLNNGALWV
;
A
#
# COMPACT_ATOMS: atom_id res chain seq x y z
N MET A 1 15.86 39.07 -27.86
CA MET A 1 15.30 38.71 -26.53
C MET A 1 15.28 37.19 -26.50
N ASN A 2 16.24 36.56 -25.80
CA ASN A 2 16.41 35.11 -25.74
C ASN A 2 15.72 34.54 -24.49
N THR A 3 14.94 33.48 -24.72
CA THR A 3 14.47 32.37 -23.87
C THR A 3 14.81 32.32 -22.37
N ASN A 4 13.78 32.03 -21.56
CA ASN A 4 13.84 30.92 -20.59
C ASN A 4 12.41 30.34 -20.39
N PRO A 5 12.10 29.11 -20.81
CA PRO A 5 10.90 28.42 -20.34
C PRO A 5 11.19 27.82 -18.97
N GLU A 6 10.59 28.38 -17.91
CA GLU A 6 10.51 27.67 -16.64
C GLU A 6 9.66 26.41 -16.85
N PRO A 7 10.14 25.21 -16.47
CA PRO A 7 9.26 24.06 -16.38
C PRO A 7 8.35 24.30 -15.18
N ALA A 8 7.10 24.70 -15.44
CA ALA A 8 6.06 24.59 -14.43
C ALA A 8 5.88 23.09 -14.15
N THR A 9 6.52 22.64 -13.07
CA THR A 9 6.35 21.33 -12.47
C THR A 9 4.86 21.07 -12.34
N THR A 10 4.31 20.27 -13.24
CA THR A 10 2.96 19.75 -13.10
C THR A 10 3.01 18.84 -11.89
N ILE A 11 2.59 19.37 -10.74
CA ILE A 11 2.29 18.58 -9.57
C ILE A 11 1.12 17.71 -10.03
N SER A 12 1.37 16.44 -10.32
CA SER A 12 0.31 15.47 -10.57
C SER A 12 -0.68 15.63 -9.43
N ALA A 13 -1.83 16.23 -9.71
CA ALA A 13 -2.94 16.28 -8.78
C ALA A 13 -3.29 14.80 -8.55
N GLY A 14 -2.81 14.26 -7.42
CA GLY A 14 -3.04 12.88 -7.03
C GLY A 14 -4.54 12.60 -7.11
N ALA A 15 -4.89 11.37 -7.46
CA ALA A 15 -6.28 10.95 -7.60
C ALA A 15 -7.14 11.50 -6.45
N PRO A 16 -8.41 11.88 -6.71
CA PRO A 16 -9.28 12.47 -5.70
C PRO A 16 -9.28 11.60 -4.43
N PRO A 17 -9.25 12.22 -3.24
CA PRO A 17 -9.15 11.48 -1.98
C PRO A 17 -10.31 10.50 -1.90
N ARG A 18 -10.00 9.21 -2.01
CA ARG A 18 -10.98 8.14 -1.80
C ARG A 18 -11.20 8.00 -0.30
N VAL A 19 -12.46 7.81 0.10
CA VAL A 19 -12.78 7.46 1.49
C VAL A 19 -12.18 6.07 1.76
N PRO A 20 -11.26 5.93 2.74
CA PRO A 20 -10.71 4.63 3.08
C PRO A 20 -11.81 3.65 3.46
N ARG A 21 -11.78 2.45 2.86
CA ARG A 21 -12.61 1.34 3.31
C ARG A 21 -12.03 0.77 4.61
N THR A 22 -12.89 0.13 5.39
CA THR A 22 -12.52 -0.56 6.62
C THR A 22 -12.93 -2.03 6.54
N MET A 23 -12.21 -2.90 7.23
CA MET A 23 -12.45 -4.34 7.26
C MET A 23 -12.10 -4.89 8.64
N SER A 24 -12.92 -5.79 9.17
CA SER A 24 -12.70 -6.39 10.49
C SER A 24 -11.52 -7.36 10.47
N HIS A 25 -10.93 -7.65 11.63
CA HIS A 25 -9.89 -8.68 11.76
C HIS A 25 -10.34 -10.06 11.27
N ASP A 26 -11.56 -10.47 11.61
CA ASP A 26 -12.12 -11.75 11.16
C ASP A 26 -12.32 -11.81 9.64
N GLU A 27 -12.71 -10.70 9.02
CA GLU A 27 -12.88 -10.62 7.57
C GLU A 27 -11.53 -10.72 6.87
N MET A 28 -10.53 -9.93 7.31
CA MET A 28 -9.19 -10.00 6.73
C MET A 28 -8.57 -11.38 6.92
N ARG A 29 -8.73 -12.00 8.10
CA ARG A 29 -8.26 -13.36 8.36
C ARG A 29 -8.88 -14.37 7.39
N ARG A 30 -10.18 -14.28 7.11
CA ARG A 30 -10.83 -15.13 6.10
C ARG A 30 -10.24 -14.91 4.70
N HIS A 31 -9.89 -13.69 4.33
CA HIS A 31 -9.23 -13.41 3.05
C HIS A 31 -7.81 -13.98 3.00
N GLU A 32 -7.06 -13.94 4.10
CA GLU A 32 -5.74 -14.57 4.21
C GLU A 32 -5.82 -16.09 4.09
N GLU A 33 -6.75 -16.72 4.79
CA GLU A 33 -7.02 -18.17 4.73
C GLU A 33 -7.42 -18.63 3.32
N GLN A 34 -8.15 -17.78 2.57
CA GLN A 34 -8.52 -18.01 1.18
C GLN A 34 -7.40 -17.68 0.18
N GLN A 35 -6.20 -17.31 0.64
CA GLN A 35 -5.08 -16.85 -0.19
C GLN A 35 -5.43 -15.66 -1.11
N ARG A 36 -6.42 -14.86 -0.71
CA ARG A 36 -6.83 -13.62 -1.38
C ARG A 36 -6.15 -12.38 -0.80
N ALA A 37 -5.52 -12.53 0.36
CA ALA A 37 -4.77 -11.49 1.03
C ALA A 37 -3.37 -11.99 1.38
N SER A 38 -2.36 -11.13 1.19
CA SER A 38 -0.95 -11.44 1.44
C SER A 38 -0.32 -10.41 2.36
N ARG A 39 0.32 -10.89 3.44
CA ARG A 39 1.03 -10.01 4.39
C ARG A 39 2.30 -9.47 3.74
N LEU A 40 2.62 -8.21 4.01
CA LEU A 40 3.92 -7.63 3.63
C LEU A 40 5.07 -8.31 4.36
N SER A 41 4.89 -8.64 5.64
CA SER A 41 5.89 -9.30 6.46
C SER A 41 5.31 -10.58 7.06
N PRO A 42 6.06 -11.69 7.08
CA PRO A 42 5.62 -12.93 7.73
C PRO A 42 5.64 -12.85 9.26
N ARG A 43 6.16 -11.76 9.84
CA ARG A 43 6.22 -11.56 11.29
C ARG A 43 4.95 -10.88 11.79
N ASP A 44 4.37 -11.44 12.85
CA ASP A 44 3.29 -10.80 13.59
C ASP A 44 3.82 -9.52 14.26
N ARG A 45 3.28 -8.37 13.85
CA ARG A 45 3.64 -7.03 14.34
C ARG A 45 2.35 -6.26 14.63
N HIS A 46 2.42 -5.34 15.60
CA HIS A 46 1.31 -4.48 16.00
C HIS A 46 0.66 -3.72 14.83
N HIS A 47 1.42 -3.38 13.78
CA HIS A 47 0.88 -2.86 12.54
C HIS A 47 1.27 -3.79 11.39
N MET A 48 0.29 -4.49 10.84
CA MET A 48 0.49 -5.43 9.75
C MET A 48 -0.06 -4.85 8.45
N PHE A 49 0.80 -4.75 7.45
CA PHE A 49 0.38 -4.39 6.10
C PHE A 49 -0.06 -5.63 5.33
N VAL A 50 -1.24 -5.60 4.74
CA VAL A 50 -1.84 -6.71 4.00
C VAL A 50 -2.30 -6.23 2.64
N ARG A 51 -1.91 -6.94 1.58
CA ARG A 51 -2.37 -6.69 0.21
C ARG A 51 -3.62 -7.50 -0.05
N HIS A 52 -4.72 -6.83 -0.37
CA HIS A 52 -6.00 -7.44 -0.73
C HIS A 52 -6.70 -6.58 -1.78
N ASP A 53 -7.24 -7.19 -2.83
CA ASP A 53 -7.97 -6.49 -3.91
C ASP A 53 -7.12 -5.39 -4.59
N ASP A 54 -5.85 -5.71 -4.90
CA ASP A 54 -4.85 -4.79 -5.47
C ASP A 54 -4.60 -3.50 -4.68
N ARG A 55 -4.95 -3.50 -3.39
CA ARG A 55 -4.73 -2.39 -2.47
C ARG A 55 -4.07 -2.88 -1.19
N TRP A 56 -3.29 -2.01 -0.59
CA TRP A 56 -2.74 -2.25 0.74
C TRP A 56 -3.68 -1.78 1.82
N TRP A 57 -3.69 -2.55 2.89
CA TRP A 57 -4.44 -2.32 4.11
C TRP A 57 -3.48 -2.31 5.28
N ILE A 58 -3.70 -1.43 6.24
CA ILE A 58 -2.96 -1.41 7.51
C ILE A 58 -3.86 -1.89 8.63
N GLY A 59 -3.39 -2.91 9.35
CA GLY A 59 -4.04 -3.41 10.55
C GLY A 59 -3.65 -2.60 11.78
N ASP A 60 -4.64 -2.30 12.62
CA ASP A 60 -4.54 -1.73 13.97
C ASP A 60 -5.48 -2.52 14.92
N HIS A 61 -5.61 -2.11 16.17
CA HIS A 61 -6.46 -2.70 17.19
C HIS A 61 -7.90 -2.93 16.71
N ASP A 62 -8.48 -1.96 15.99
CA ASP A 62 -9.90 -2.00 15.60
C ASP A 62 -10.19 -2.76 14.30
N GLY A 63 -9.14 -3.12 13.55
CA GLY A 63 -9.28 -3.81 12.27
C GLY A 63 -8.30 -3.27 11.24
N TYR A 64 -8.71 -3.32 9.98
CA TYR A 64 -7.91 -2.91 8.84
C TYR A 64 -8.52 -1.68 8.17
N VAL A 65 -7.64 -0.77 7.76
CA VAL A 65 -8.01 0.42 6.99
C VAL A 65 -7.27 0.40 5.66
N GLU A 66 -7.98 0.69 4.59
CA GLU A 66 -7.42 0.79 3.25
C GLU A 66 -6.45 1.98 3.15
N ILE A 67 -5.27 1.75 2.59
CA ILE A 67 -4.33 2.79 2.23
C ILE A 67 -4.75 3.32 0.86
N THR A 68 -5.30 4.54 0.83
CA THR A 68 -5.79 5.16 -0.41
C THR A 68 -4.72 5.94 -1.17
N SER A 69 -3.60 6.26 -0.51
CA SER A 69 -2.47 6.95 -1.12
C SER A 69 -1.75 6.06 -2.13
N GLU A 70 -1.72 6.47 -3.40
CA GLU A 70 -1.04 5.74 -4.47
C GLU A 70 0.48 5.64 -4.24
N GLU A 71 1.10 6.71 -3.75
CA GLU A 71 2.53 6.71 -3.42
C GLU A 71 2.86 5.68 -2.33
N GLN A 72 2.02 5.57 -1.30
CA GLN A 72 2.22 4.58 -0.25
C GLN A 72 2.01 3.15 -0.77
N ASN A 73 0.99 2.91 -1.60
CA ASN A 73 0.78 1.60 -2.22
C ASN A 73 1.98 1.20 -3.08
N LEU A 74 2.52 2.11 -3.90
CA LEU A 74 3.70 1.83 -4.73
C LEU A 74 4.93 1.48 -3.89
N LYS A 75 5.16 2.19 -2.79
CA LYS A 75 6.25 1.88 -1.85
C LYS A 75 6.08 0.49 -1.24
N LEU A 76 4.87 0.14 -0.80
CA LEU A 76 4.57 -1.16 -0.22
C LEU A 76 4.69 -2.29 -1.24
N ASP A 77 4.34 -2.04 -2.50
CA ASP A 77 4.56 -2.98 -3.61
C ASP A 77 6.05 -3.27 -3.81
N GLN A 78 6.87 -2.23 -3.91
CA GLN A 78 8.32 -2.38 -4.02
C GLN A 78 8.90 -3.14 -2.82
N TRP A 79 8.42 -2.86 -1.60
CA TRP A 79 8.83 -3.61 -0.41
C TRP A 79 8.39 -5.07 -0.46
N HIS A 80 7.17 -5.35 -0.90
CA HIS A 80 6.65 -6.70 -1.03
C HIS A 80 7.45 -7.50 -2.06
N GLU A 81 7.75 -6.92 -3.22
CA GLU A 81 8.63 -7.53 -4.21
C GLU A 81 10.04 -7.77 -3.65
N ARG A 82 10.63 -6.78 -2.97
CA ARG A 82 11.97 -6.92 -2.37
C ARG A 82 12.04 -8.02 -1.32
N LEU A 83 11.01 -8.13 -0.47
CA LEU A 83 10.93 -9.14 0.59
C LEU A 83 10.70 -10.55 0.03
N ASN A 84 9.92 -10.69 -1.04
CA ASN A 84 9.65 -12.00 -1.67
C ASN A 84 10.75 -12.45 -2.64
N ASN A 85 11.34 -11.53 -3.41
CA ASN A 85 12.31 -11.83 -4.47
C ASN A 85 13.78 -11.68 -4.00
N GLY A 86 14.01 -11.34 -2.73
CA GLY A 86 15.34 -11.37 -2.10
C GLY A 86 16.32 -10.28 -2.55
N ALA A 87 15.89 -9.27 -3.31
CA ALA A 87 16.75 -8.18 -3.76
C ALA A 87 17.00 -7.17 -2.62
N LEU A 88 17.87 -7.53 -1.68
CA LEU A 88 18.32 -6.63 -0.61
C LEU A 88 19.42 -5.66 -1.06
N TRP A 89 20.04 -5.85 -2.23
CA TRP A 89 21.09 -4.98 -2.77
C TRP A 89 21.17 -5.09 -4.30
N VAL A 90 20.66 -4.10 -5.03
CA VAL A 90 21.10 -3.78 -6.40
C VAL A 90 21.08 -2.28 -6.59
#